data_AF-A0A6N7UT58-F1
#
_entry.id   AF-A0A6N7UT58-F1
#
_cell.length_a   1.000
_cell.length_b   1.000
_cell.length_c   1.000
_cell.angle_alpha   90.00
_cell.angle_beta   90.00
_cell.angle_gamma   90.00
#
_symmetry.space_group_name_H-M   'P 1'
#
loop_
_entity.id
_entity.type
_entity.pdbx_description
1 polymer ?
#
loop_
_entity_poly.entity_id
_entity_poly.type
_entity_poly.pdbx_seq_one_letter_code
_entity_poly.pdbx_strand_id
1 'polypeptide(L)'
;MENTTEDKELLLNQWQTCVDMANSVSQRRDNMNNIFITLNLAIMAAVSITWDIKSLFILIAGITICILWMLNIRNYKLLNTAKFNVINSIEEKLPSAPFIKTDTYK
;
A
#
# COMPACT_ATOMS: atom_id res chain seq x y z
N MET A 1 -5.92 -21.27 34.39
CA MET A 1 -6.91 -21.16 33.31
C MET A 1 -7.16 -19.71 32.92
N GLU A 2 -7.17 -18.76 33.86
CA GLU A 2 -7.32 -17.32 33.61
C GLU A 2 -6.21 -16.72 32.73
N ASN A 3 -4.94 -17.03 33.05
CA ASN A 3 -3.76 -16.55 32.30
C ASN A 3 -3.76 -16.94 30.81
N THR A 4 -4.30 -18.12 30.46
CA THR A 4 -4.32 -18.62 29.07
C THR A 4 -5.36 -17.92 28.19
N THR A 5 -6.39 -17.33 28.79
CA THR A 5 -7.42 -16.56 28.07
C THR A 5 -6.92 -15.15 27.81
N GLU A 6 -6.31 -14.51 28.81
CA GLU A 6 -5.67 -13.20 28.68
C GLU A 6 -4.57 -13.20 27.60
N ASP A 7 -3.74 -14.25 27.54
CA ASP A 7 -2.70 -14.40 26.52
C ASP A 7 -3.27 -14.46 25.09
N LYS A 8 -4.41 -15.15 24.91
CA LYS A 8 -5.08 -15.26 23.61
C LYS A 8 -5.70 -13.93 23.19
N GLU A 9 -6.29 -13.19 24.11
CA GLU A 9 -6.82 -11.84 23.85
C GLU A 9 -5.70 -10.85 23.52
N LEU A 10 -4.56 -10.92 24.21
CA LEU A 10 -3.39 -10.10 23.92
C LEU A 10 -2.85 -10.38 22.50
N LEU A 11 -2.72 -11.66 22.13
CA LEU A 11 -2.30 -12.05 20.77
C LEU A 11 -3.30 -11.59 19.69
N LEU A 12 -4.60 -11.73 19.94
CA LEU A 12 -5.64 -11.26 19.03
C LEU A 12 -5.56 -9.73 18.84
N ASN A 13 -5.40 -8.97 19.92
CA ASN A 13 -5.27 -7.51 19.88
C ASN A 13 -4.01 -7.06 19.12
N GLN A 14 -2.88 -7.76 19.29
CA GLN A 14 -1.65 -7.51 18.53
C GLN A 14 -1.85 -7.77 17.04
N TRP A 15 -2.47 -8.91 16.68
CA TRP A 15 -2.81 -9.24 15.31
C TRP A 15 -3.73 -8.18 14.69
N GLN A 16 -4.81 -7.81 15.39
CA GLN A 16 -5.78 -6.83 14.91
C GLN A 16 -5.12 -5.46 14.69
N THR A 17 -4.27 -5.01 15.61
CA THR A 17 -3.50 -3.77 15.46
C THR A 17 -2.60 -3.81 14.23
N CYS A 18 -1.94 -4.95 13.95
CA CYS A 18 -1.09 -5.10 12.78
C CYS A 18 -1.90 -5.08 11.47
N VAL A 19 -3.04 -5.77 11.43
CA VAL A 19 -3.96 -5.80 10.29
C VAL A 19 -4.54 -4.41 10.02
N ASP A 20 -5.01 -3.70 11.04
CA ASP A 20 -5.53 -2.34 10.92
C ASP A 20 -4.45 -1.38 10.41
N MET A 21 -3.22 -1.54 10.89
CA MET A 21 -2.10 -0.74 10.39
C MET A 21 -1.79 -1.07 8.91
N ALA A 22 -1.83 -2.33 8.49
CA ALA A 22 -1.65 -2.72 7.09
C ALA A 22 -2.79 -2.17 6.19
N ASN A 23 -4.02 -2.19 6.69
CA ASN A 23 -5.17 -1.60 6.00
C ASN A 23 -5.03 -0.08 5.85
N SER A 24 -4.61 0.62 6.91
CA SER A 24 -4.38 2.07 6.88
C SER A 24 -3.32 2.48 5.85
N VAL A 25 -2.28 1.67 5.66
CA VAL A 25 -1.26 1.89 4.62
C VAL A 25 -1.85 1.72 3.23
N SER A 26 -2.70 0.70 3.04
CA SER A 26 -3.41 0.47 1.78
C SER A 26 -4.31 1.66 1.43
N GLN A 27 -5.08 2.17 2.40
CA GLN A 27 -5.90 3.37 2.21
C GLN A 27 -5.07 4.62 1.85
N ARG A 28 -3.92 4.83 2.50
CA ARG A 28 -2.99 5.93 2.17
C ARG A 28 -2.46 5.80 0.74
N ARG A 29 -2.14 4.59 0.28
CA ARG A 29 -1.72 4.32 -1.10
C ARG A 29 -2.82 4.66 -2.10
N ASP A 30 -4.06 4.29 -1.82
CA ASP A 30 -5.19 4.54 -2.72
C ASP A 30 -5.49 6.04 -2.82
N ASN A 31 -5.42 6.78 -1.70
CA ASN A 31 -5.52 8.25 -1.72
C ASN A 31 -4.41 8.90 -2.54
N MET A 32 -3.16 8.45 -2.36
CA MET A 32 -2.02 8.96 -3.11
C MET A 32 -2.17 8.68 -4.63
N ASN A 33 -2.63 7.50 -5.00
CA ASN A 33 -2.91 7.14 -6.41
C ASN A 33 -3.95 8.09 -7.02
N ASN A 34 -5.04 8.40 -6.32
CA ASN A 34 -6.05 9.33 -6.81
C ASN A 34 -5.48 10.73 -7.05
N ILE A 35 -4.59 11.22 -6.16
CA ILE A 35 -3.91 12.51 -6.34
C ILE A 35 -3.04 12.48 -7.59
N PHE A 36 -2.21 11.45 -7.78
CA PHE A 36 -1.35 11.32 -8.96
C PHE A 36 -2.16 11.24 -10.26
N ILE A 37 -3.26 10.48 -10.29
CA ILE A 37 -4.13 10.39 -11.48
C ILE A 37 -4.73 11.77 -11.80
N THR A 38 -5.25 12.46 -10.80
CA THR A 38 -5.85 13.80 -10.97
C THR A 38 -4.81 14.80 -11.49
N LEU A 39 -3.59 14.77 -10.94
CA LEU A 39 -2.51 15.65 -11.37
C LEU A 39 -2.10 15.36 -12.82
N ASN A 40 -1.94 14.09 -13.19
CA ASN A 40 -1.63 13.70 -14.56
C ASN A 40 -2.73 14.11 -15.54
N LEU A 41 -4.00 13.98 -15.14
CA LEU A 41 -5.13 14.42 -15.97
C LEU A 41 -5.12 15.95 -16.17
N ALA A 42 -4.81 16.72 -15.13
CA ALA A 42 -4.70 18.18 -15.22
C ALA A 42 -3.54 18.60 -16.15
N ILE A 43 -2.40 17.92 -16.07
CA ILE A 43 -1.26 18.14 -16.97
C ILE A 43 -1.64 17.82 -18.42
N MET A 44 -2.29 16.68 -18.66
CA MET A 44 -2.78 16.30 -19.98
C MET A 44 -3.75 17.34 -20.57
N ALA A 45 -4.70 17.84 -19.77
CA ALA A 45 -5.62 18.88 -20.19
C ALA A 45 -4.89 20.19 -20.53
N ALA A 46 -3.92 20.60 -19.70
CA ALA A 46 -3.14 21.82 -19.93
C ALA A 46 -2.30 21.72 -21.22
N VAL A 47 -1.66 20.57 -21.47
CA VAL A 47 -0.94 20.29 -22.73
C VAL A 47 -1.88 20.27 -23.93
N SER A 48 -3.11 19.75 -23.78
CA SER A 48 -4.07 19.73 -24.88
C SER A 48 -4.53 21.14 -25.31
N ILE A 49 -4.51 22.11 -24.40
CA ILE A 49 -4.88 23.51 -24.68
C ILE A 49 -3.67 24.28 -25.23
N THR A 50 -2.48 23.99 -24.71
CA THR A 50 -1.25 24.68 -25.08
C THR A 50 -0.49 23.86 -26.11
N TRP A 51 -0.51 24.26 -27.38
CA TRP A 51 0.20 23.56 -28.46
C TRP A 51 1.49 24.30 -28.83
N ASP A 52 2.36 24.51 -27.84
CA ASP A 52 3.61 25.28 -27.99
C ASP A 52 4.83 24.45 -27.56
N ILE A 53 6.04 24.92 -27.87
CA ILE A 53 7.31 24.31 -27.46
C ILE A 53 7.39 24.16 -25.92
N LYS A 54 6.70 25.04 -25.18
CA LYS A 54 6.53 24.94 -23.72
C LYS A 54 5.89 23.63 -23.28
N SER A 55 5.08 23.00 -24.13
CA SER A 55 4.40 21.74 -23.85
C SER A 55 5.35 20.55 -23.79
N LEU A 56 6.52 20.62 -24.44
CA LEU A 56 7.59 19.63 -24.26
C LEU A 56 8.12 19.62 -22.83
N PHE A 57 8.32 20.79 -22.23
CA PHE A 57 8.75 20.88 -20.82
C PHE A 57 7.68 20.34 -19.86
N ILE A 58 6.41 20.60 -20.16
CA ILE A 58 5.27 20.08 -19.38
C ILE A 58 5.19 18.55 -19.49
N LEU A 59 5.42 17.99 -20.67
CA LEU A 59 5.47 16.54 -20.87
C LEU A 59 6.63 15.89 -20.12
N ILE A 60 7.82 16.49 -20.13
CA ILE A 60 8.96 16.01 -19.34
C ILE A 60 8.61 16.03 -17.84
N ALA A 61 7.99 17.10 -17.35
CA ALA A 61 7.51 17.17 -15.97
C ALA A 61 6.49 16.05 -15.68
N GLY A 62 5.53 15.80 -16.57
CA GLY A 62 4.59 14.68 -16.46
C GLY A 62 5.29 13.32 -16.36
N ILE A 63 6.31 13.06 -17.18
CA ILE A 63 7.10 11.82 -17.11
C ILE A 63 7.79 11.68 -15.75
N THR A 64 8.39 12.75 -15.21
CA THR A 64 9.01 12.69 -13.89
C THR A 64 8.00 12.36 -12.78
N ILE A 65 6.79 12.93 -12.86
CA ILE A 65 5.69 12.62 -11.94
C ILE A 65 5.26 11.16 -12.05
N CYS A 66 5.16 10.60 -13.26
CA CYS A 66 4.89 9.17 -13.47
C CYS A 66 5.96 8.27 -12.85
N ILE A 67 7.25 8.63 -12.98
CA ILE A 67 8.35 7.89 -12.35
C ILE A 67 8.23 7.95 -10.82
N LEU A 68 7.99 9.13 -10.25
CA LEU A 68 7.77 9.29 -8.82
C LEU A 68 6.58 8.45 -8.34
N TRP A 69 5.49 8.42 -9.11
CA TRP A 69 4.32 7.62 -8.78
C TRP A 69 4.66 6.11 -8.74
N MET A 70 5.37 5.61 -9.75
CA MET A 70 5.83 4.21 -9.76
C MET A 70 6.73 3.88 -8.57
N LEU A 71 7.66 4.77 -8.21
CA LEU A 71 8.52 4.58 -7.04
C LEU A 71 7.71 4.54 -5.74
N ASN A 72 6.71 5.42 -5.60
CA ASN A 72 5.81 5.39 -4.45
C ASN A 72 5.06 4.06 -4.35
N ILE A 73 4.45 3.59 -5.44
CA ILE A 73 3.74 2.30 -5.48
C ILE A 73 4.67 1.15 -5.05
N ARG A 74 5.91 1.12 -5.57
CA ARG A 74 6.90 0.09 -5.22
C ARG A 74 7.29 0.14 -3.74
N ASN A 75 7.51 1.33 -3.20
CA ASN A 75 7.86 1.52 -1.79
C ASN A 75 6.74 1.02 -0.87
N TYR A 76 5.48 1.40 -1.16
CA TYR A 76 4.33 0.91 -0.40
C TYR A 76 4.16 -0.60 -0.51
N LYS A 77 4.38 -1.19 -1.70
CA LYS A 77 4.33 -2.64 -1.88
C LYS A 77 5.36 -3.35 -1.01
N LEU A 78 6.61 -2.88 -1.01
CA LEU A 78 7.68 -3.46 -0.20
C LEU A 78 7.36 -3.39 1.30
N LEU A 79 6.92 -2.23 1.77
CA LEU A 79 6.54 -2.03 3.17
C LEU A 79 5.37 -2.93 3.57
N ASN A 80 4.33 -3.05 2.72
CA ASN A 80 3.20 -3.92 3.00
C ASN A 80 3.64 -5.39 3.04
N THR A 81 4.51 -5.83 2.13
CA THR A 81 5.05 -7.21 2.15
C THR A 81 5.75 -7.52 3.47
N ALA A 82 6.58 -6.60 3.98
CA ALA A 82 7.24 -6.78 5.27
C ALA A 82 6.23 -6.85 6.43
N LYS A 83 5.20 -5.98 6.43
CA LYS A 83 4.14 -6.01 7.45
C LYS A 83 3.31 -7.29 7.40
N PHE A 84 2.95 -7.76 6.22
CA PHE A 84 2.22 -9.02 6.03
C PHE A 84 3.03 -10.22 6.49
N ASN A 85 4.37 -10.20 6.34
CA ASN A 85 5.20 -11.28 6.88
C ASN A 85 5.07 -11.39 8.41
N VAL A 86 5.05 -10.25 9.11
CA VAL A 86 4.83 -10.23 10.57
C VAL A 86 3.43 -10.70 10.94
N ILE A 87 2.39 -10.26 10.21
CA ILE A 87 1.01 -10.72 10.41
C ILE A 87 0.93 -12.25 10.26
N ASN A 88 1.53 -12.80 9.21
CA ASN A 88 1.55 -14.24 8.95
C ASN A 88 2.25 -15.01 10.09
N SER A 89 3.37 -14.50 10.62
CA SER A 89 4.06 -15.12 11.76
C SER A 89 3.23 -15.09 13.06
N ILE A 90 2.33 -14.11 13.23
CA ILE A 90 1.39 -14.07 14.36
C ILE A 90 0.21 -15.04 14.11
N GLU A 91 -0.25 -15.15 12.86
CA GLU A 91 -1.32 -16.06 12.47
C GLU A 91 -0.99 -17.54 12.67
N GLU A 92 0.28 -17.95 12.57
CA GLU A 92 0.71 -19.33 12.89
C GLU A 92 0.37 -19.74 14.34
N LYS A 93 0.22 -18.77 15.24
CA LYS A 93 -0.12 -18.98 16.65
C LYS A 93 -1.61 -18.85 16.94
N LEU A 94 -2.39 -18.36 15.98
CA LEU A 94 -3.84 -18.19 16.09
C LEU A 94 -4.56 -19.47 15.65
N PRO A 95 -5.76 -19.74 16.18
CA PRO A 95 -6.54 -20.93 15.81
C PRO A 95 -7.06 -20.90 14.37
N SER A 96 -7.00 -19.75 13.69
CA SER A 96 -7.38 -19.56 12.30
C SER A 96 -6.45 -18.54 11.66
N ALA A 97 -6.08 -18.75 10.39
CA ALA A 97 -5.11 -17.93 9.67
C ALA A 97 -5.73 -17.41 8.35
N PRO A 98 -6.45 -16.28 8.38
CA PRO A 98 -7.17 -15.77 7.21
C PRO A 98 -6.27 -15.17 6.12
N PHE A 99 -5.08 -14.67 6.49
CA PHE A 99 -4.17 -13.97 5.57
C PHE A 99 -2.89 -14.75 5.25
N ILE A 100 -2.63 -15.86 5.96
CA ILE A 100 -1.57 -16.80 5.59
C ILE A 100 -1.74 -17.20 4.13
N LYS A 101 -0.72 -16.85 3.36
CA LYS A 101 -0.55 -17.34 2.01
C LYS A 101 -0.02 -18.76 2.17
N THR A 102 -0.87 -19.75 2.00
CA THR A 102 -0.46 -21.15 1.91
C THR A 102 0.37 -21.32 0.63
N ASP A 103 1.67 -21.05 0.70
CA ASP A 103 2.63 -21.41 -0.33
C ASP A 103 2.92 -22.94 -0.31
N THR A 104 1.93 -23.74 0.11
CA THR A 104 1.97 -25.21 0.19
C THR A 104 1.70 -25.87 -1.16
N TYR A 105 2.35 -25.40 -2.23
CA TYR A 105 2.51 -26.17 -3.47
C TYR A 105 3.94 -26.00 -4.00
N LYS A 106 4.77 -26.99 -3.60
CA LYS A 106 6.02 -27.49 -4.19
C LYS A 106 7.10 -26.49 -4.61
#